data_AF-A0A9X3EXP2-F1
#
_entry.id   AF-A0A9X3EXP2-F1
#
_cell.length_a   1.000
_cell.length_b   1.000
_cell.length_c   1.000
_cell.angle_alpha   90.00
_cell.angle_beta   90.00
_cell.angle_gamma   90.00
#
_symmetry.space_group_name_H-M   'P 1'
#
loop_
_entity.id
_entity.type
_entity.pdbx_description
1 polymer ?
#
loop_
_entity_poly.entity_id
_entity_poly.type
_entity_poly.pdbx_seq_one_letter_code
_entity_poly.pdbx_strand_id
1 'polypeptide(L)'
;MRRFNHEMGPLLTDLLDLSRADVTSKRPGKRQRCLFLISELSRRIREIAELDARVPPLPSGVGDVLIRELGLAPGKIIGLLRNRLTALCEAGEIEAGQPAEYYVGVVRERGLLTELAGPTT
;
A
#
# COMPACT_ATOMS: atom_id res chain seq x y z
N MET A 1 12.58 -4.65 8.95
CA MET A 1 12.11 -5.59 7.91
C MET A 1 11.91 -4.91 6.57
N ARG A 2 11.03 -3.89 6.44
CA ARG A 2 10.85 -3.12 5.18
C ARG A 2 12.16 -2.57 4.60
N ARG A 3 12.93 -1.84 5.41
CA ARG A 3 14.25 -1.31 5.02
C ARG A 3 15.24 -2.42 4.61
N PHE A 4 15.29 -3.51 5.37
CA PHE A 4 16.14 -4.65 5.06
C PHE A 4 15.77 -5.31 3.72
N ASN A 5 14.47 -5.54 3.46
CA ASN A 5 13.99 -6.04 2.17
C ASN A 5 14.40 -5.11 1.01
N HIS A 6 14.22 -3.80 1.19
CA HIS A 6 14.57 -2.81 0.18
C HIS A 6 16.08 -2.72 -0.09
N GLU A 7 16.91 -2.77 0.96
CA GLU A 7 18.38 -2.70 0.85
C GLU A 7 18.98 -3.97 0.23
N MET A 8 18.44 -5.15 0.57
CA MET A 8 18.92 -6.43 0.02
C MET A 8 18.43 -6.65 -1.41
N GLY A 9 17.23 -6.13 -1.74
CA GLY A 9 16.63 -6.20 -3.07
C GLY A 9 16.69 -7.61 -3.66
N PRO A 10 17.28 -7.79 -4.85
CA PRO A 10 17.35 -9.10 -5.52
C PRO A 10 18.21 -10.14 -4.79
N LEU A 11 19.18 -9.72 -3.96
CA LEU A 11 20.10 -10.62 -3.24
C LEU A 11 19.48 -11.24 -1.99
N LEU A 12 18.29 -10.81 -1.58
CA LEU A 12 17.67 -11.27 -0.34
C LEU A 12 17.50 -12.79 -0.30
N THR A 13 17.10 -13.40 -1.41
CA THR A 13 16.91 -14.86 -1.50
C THR A 13 18.24 -15.58 -1.28
N ASP A 14 19.28 -15.18 -2.00
CA ASP A 14 20.63 -15.76 -1.91
C ASP A 14 21.21 -15.60 -0.50
N LEU A 15 20.99 -14.45 0.15
CA LEU A 15 21.41 -14.21 1.53
C LEU A 15 20.72 -15.18 2.51
N LEU A 16 19.41 -15.39 2.36
CA LEU A 16 18.66 -16.31 3.22
C LEU A 16 19.10 -17.76 2.98
N ASP A 17 19.42 -18.13 1.74
CA ASP A 17 19.90 -19.47 1.40
C ASP A 17 21.32 -19.73 1.91
N LEU A 18 22.21 -18.73 1.81
CA LEU A 18 23.51 -18.77 2.46
C LEU A 18 23.37 -18.95 3.98
N SER A 19 22.46 -18.18 4.60
CA SER A 19 22.19 -18.30 6.04
C SER A 19 21.65 -19.69 6.42
N ARG A 20 20.84 -20.34 5.58
CA ARG A 20 20.38 -21.72 5.78
C ARG A 20 21.53 -22.72 5.68
N ALA A 21 22.40 -22.56 4.67
CA ALA A 21 23.54 -23.44 4.45
C ALA A 21 24.53 -23.39 5.62
N ASP A 22 24.68 -22.23 6.25
CA ASP A 22 25.56 -22.02 7.41
C ASP A 22 25.00 -22.61 8.72
N VAL A 23 23.73 -23.06 8.74
CA VAL A 23 23.16 -23.75 9.90
C VAL A 23 23.76 -25.15 10.05
N THR A 24 24.92 -25.21 10.70
CA THR A 24 25.61 -26.43 11.07
C THR A 24 25.54 -26.62 12.59
N SER A 25 24.87 -27.68 13.05
CA SER A 25 24.82 -27.98 14.49
C SER A 25 24.63 -29.47 14.72
N LYS A 26 25.40 -30.02 15.67
CA LYS A 26 25.21 -31.39 16.16
C LYS A 26 23.93 -31.55 17.00
N ARG A 27 23.29 -30.44 17.42
CA ARG A 27 22.07 -30.46 18.22
C ARG A 27 20.84 -30.30 17.31
N PRO A 28 20.04 -31.35 17.09
CA PRO A 28 18.94 -31.29 16.12
C PRO A 28 17.89 -30.23 16.46
N GLY A 29 17.57 -30.03 17.75
CA GLY A 29 16.63 -28.99 18.18
C GLY A 29 17.09 -27.57 17.87
N LYS A 30 18.40 -27.28 18.00
CA LYS A 30 18.95 -25.95 17.65
C LYS A 30 18.91 -25.72 16.15
N ARG A 31 19.32 -26.72 15.36
CA ARG A 31 19.25 -26.69 13.88
C ARG A 31 17.81 -26.44 13.43
N GLN A 32 16.85 -27.21 13.94
CA GLN A 32 15.43 -27.07 13.58
C GLN A 32 14.90 -25.68 13.92
N ARG A 33 15.25 -25.16 15.11
CA ARG A 33 14.82 -23.82 15.54
C ARG A 33 15.39 -22.72 14.63
N CYS A 34 16.67 -22.79 14.28
CA CYS A 34 17.30 -21.83 13.37
C CYS A 34 16.63 -21.85 11.99
N LEU A 35 16.45 -23.03 11.39
CA LEU A 35 15.79 -23.17 10.09
C LEU A 35 14.35 -22.64 10.12
N PHE A 36 13.60 -22.92 11.19
CA PHE A 36 12.26 -22.37 11.38
C PHE A 36 12.26 -20.84 11.41
N LEU A 37 13.18 -20.23 12.16
CA LEU A 37 13.27 -18.76 12.26
C LEU A 37 13.61 -18.11 10.91
N ILE A 38 14.52 -18.71 10.13
CA ILE A 38 14.86 -18.22 8.79
C ILE A 38 13.66 -18.33 7.85
N SER A 39 12.90 -19.43 7.92
CA SER A 39 11.68 -19.61 7.13
C SER A 39 10.58 -18.60 7.51
N GLU A 40 10.36 -18.37 8.80
CA GLU A 40 9.41 -17.35 9.30
C GLU A 40 9.82 -15.94 8.85
N LEU A 41 11.11 -15.61 8.95
CA LEU A 41 11.64 -14.34 8.47
C LEU A 41 11.36 -14.17 6.97
N SER A 42 11.70 -15.19 6.18
CA SER A 42 11.49 -15.22 4.73
C SER A 42 10.01 -15.02 4.36
N ARG A 43 9.09 -15.65 5.10
CA ARG A 43 7.63 -15.48 4.91
C ARG A 43 7.20 -14.04 5.16
N ARG A 44 7.57 -13.46 6.31
CA ARG A 44 7.19 -12.09 6.68
C ARG A 44 7.73 -11.05 5.69
N ILE A 45 8.92 -11.26 5.15
CA ILE A 45 9.47 -10.35 4.16
C ILE A 45 8.65 -10.39 2.86
N ARG A 46 8.25 -11.58 2.39
CA ARG A 46 7.37 -11.71 1.21
C ARG A 46 6.03 -11.01 1.42
N GLU A 47 5.38 -11.23 2.56
CA GLU A 47 4.09 -10.59 2.89
C GLU A 47 4.19 -9.05 2.85
N ILE A 48 5.30 -8.50 3.38
CA ILE A 48 5.56 -7.06 3.32
C ILE A 48 5.78 -6.59 1.88
N ALA A 49 6.55 -7.34 1.08
CA ALA A 49 6.82 -7.00 -0.31
C ALA A 49 5.53 -7.02 -1.16
N GLU A 50 4.64 -7.98 -0.94
CA GLU A 50 3.33 -8.05 -1.59
C GLU A 50 2.46 -6.83 -1.25
N LEU A 51 2.46 -6.40 0.02
CA LEU A 51 1.75 -5.20 0.45
C LEU A 51 2.35 -3.93 -0.18
N ASP A 52 3.68 -3.85 -0.27
CA ASP A 52 4.38 -2.70 -0.87
C ASP A 52 4.24 -2.67 -2.41
N ALA A 53 4.06 -3.82 -3.06
CA ALA A 53 3.79 -3.92 -4.49
C ALA A 53 2.37 -3.47 -4.88
N ARG A 54 1.48 -3.25 -3.91
CA ARG A 54 0.13 -2.74 -4.17
C ARG A 54 0.21 -1.29 -4.63
N VAL A 55 0.12 -1.09 -5.93
CA VAL A 55 0.01 0.22 -6.54
C VAL A 55 -1.26 0.90 -6.00
N PRO A 56 -1.16 2.10 -5.39
CA PRO A 56 -2.33 2.84 -4.98
C PRO A 56 -3.23 3.09 -6.20
N PRO A 57 -4.56 2.88 -6.09
CA PRO A 57 -5.45 3.04 -7.24
C PRO A 57 -5.56 4.49 -7.71
N LEU A 58 -5.32 5.45 -6.80
CA LEU A 58 -5.26 6.87 -7.10
C LEU A 58 -3.81 7.29 -7.37
N PRO A 59 -3.54 8.11 -8.39
CA PRO A 59 -2.21 8.64 -8.62
C PRO A 59 -1.77 9.56 -7.47
N SER A 60 -0.46 9.80 -7.40
CA SER A 60 0.10 10.83 -6.51
C SER A 60 -0.45 12.21 -6.89
N GLY A 61 -0.71 13.08 -5.90
CA GLY A 61 -1.13 14.46 -6.16
C GLY A 61 -2.62 14.68 -6.35
N VAL A 62 -3.48 13.63 -6.35
CA VAL A 62 -4.94 13.80 -6.45
C VAL A 62 -5.50 14.74 -5.39
N GLY A 63 -4.97 14.70 -4.16
CA GLY A 63 -5.41 15.58 -3.09
C GLY A 63 -5.22 17.07 -3.41
N ASP A 64 -4.07 17.42 -4.02
CA ASP A 64 -3.74 18.80 -4.37
C ASP A 64 -4.60 19.30 -5.53
N VAL A 65 -4.87 18.43 -6.50
CA VAL A 65 -5.77 18.73 -7.62
C VAL A 65 -7.21 18.87 -7.13
N LEU A 66 -7.67 18.03 -6.20
CA LEU A 66 -8.99 18.18 -5.55
C LEU A 66 -9.11 19.53 -4.82
N ILE A 67 -8.08 19.93 -4.07
CA ILE A 67 -8.04 21.26 -3.42
C ILE A 67 -8.21 22.37 -4.45
N ARG A 68 -7.37 22.35 -5.50
CA ARG A 68 -7.32 23.41 -6.51
C ARG A 68 -8.61 23.51 -7.31
N GLU A 69 -9.11 22.39 -7.81
CA GLU A 69 -10.25 22.36 -8.74
C GLU A 69 -11.60 22.45 -8.03
N LEU A 70 -11.70 22.01 -6.77
CA LEU A 70 -12.95 22.09 -5.99
C LEU A 70 -12.97 23.27 -5.01
N GLY A 71 -11.88 24.07 -4.94
CA GLY A 71 -11.79 25.22 -4.04
C GLY A 71 -11.84 24.85 -2.55
N LEU A 72 -11.37 23.66 -2.19
CA LEU A 72 -11.46 23.12 -0.83
C LEU A 72 -10.27 23.57 0.02
N ALA A 73 -10.53 23.89 1.29
CA ALA A 73 -9.44 24.05 2.26
C ALA A 73 -8.77 22.69 2.54
N PRO A 74 -7.43 22.65 2.75
CA PRO A 74 -6.77 21.44 3.21
C PRO A 74 -7.39 20.98 4.55
N GLY A 75 -7.78 19.71 4.63
CA GLY A 75 -8.46 19.19 5.82
C GLY A 75 -9.00 17.78 5.67
N LYS A 76 -9.77 17.35 6.68
CA LYS A 76 -10.33 15.99 6.79
C LYS A 76 -11.15 15.56 5.58
N ILE A 77 -11.87 16.51 4.95
CA ILE A 77 -12.74 16.24 3.80
C ILE A 77 -11.98 15.66 2.60
N ILE A 78 -10.73 16.09 2.38
CA ILE A 78 -9.90 15.56 1.28
C ILE A 78 -9.50 14.12 1.55
N GLY A 79 -9.17 13.80 2.80
CA GLY A 79 -8.92 12.42 3.22
C GLY A 79 -10.14 11.53 2.99
N LEU A 80 -11.34 12.02 3.33
CA LEU A 80 -12.60 11.31 3.08
C LEU A 80 -12.86 11.10 1.57
N LEU A 81 -12.66 12.14 0.75
CA LEU A 81 -12.78 12.04 -0.71
C LEU A 81 -11.80 11.02 -1.29
N ARG A 82 -10.52 11.07 -0.89
CA ARG A 82 -9.51 10.09 -1.33
C ARG A 82 -9.89 8.67 -0.94
N ASN A 83 -10.36 8.46 0.28
CA ASN A 83 -10.81 7.14 0.74
C ASN A 83 -12.02 6.65 -0.05
N ARG A 84 -12.99 7.53 -0.32
CA ARG A 84 -14.18 7.20 -1.10
C ARG A 84 -13.83 6.84 -2.54
N LEU A 85 -12.99 7.63 -3.20
CA LEU A 85 -12.51 7.36 -4.55
C LEU A 85 -11.68 6.07 -4.63
N THR A 86 -10.85 5.80 -3.62
CA THR A 86 -10.11 4.54 -3.49
C THR A 86 -11.07 3.36 -3.43
N ALA A 87 -12.11 3.43 -2.60
CA ALA A 87 -13.11 2.37 -2.48
C ALA A 87 -13.88 2.14 -3.79
N LEU A 88 -14.20 3.21 -4.54
CA LEU A 88 -14.86 3.09 -5.85
C LEU A 88 -13.95 2.41 -6.89
N CYS A 89 -12.65 2.72 -6.88
CA CYS A 89 -11.68 2.03 -7.74
C CYS A 89 -11.59 0.54 -7.38
N GLU A 90 -11.51 0.22 -6.09
CA GLU A 90 -11.42 -1.16 -5.59
C GLU A 90 -12.70 -1.97 -5.85
N ALA A 91 -13.86 -1.31 -5.87
CA ALA A 91 -15.14 -1.91 -6.24
C ALA A 91 -15.32 -2.08 -7.76
N GLY A 92 -14.42 -1.52 -8.59
CA GLY A 92 -14.53 -1.54 -10.05
C GLY A 92 -15.60 -0.59 -10.61
N GLU A 93 -16.08 0.37 -9.81
CA GLU A 93 -17.09 1.34 -10.25
C GLU A 93 -16.51 2.52 -11.04
N ILE A 94 -15.22 2.79 -10.87
CA ILE A 94 -14.45 3.80 -11.60
C ILE A 94 -13.07 3.24 -11.94
N GLU A 95 -12.41 3.82 -12.94
CA GLU A 95 -11.10 3.35 -13.38
C GLU A 95 -9.98 3.82 -12.45
N ALA A 96 -9.10 2.88 -12.08
CA ALA A 96 -7.87 3.15 -11.33
C ALA A 96 -6.75 3.64 -12.26
N GLY A 97 -5.78 4.37 -11.72
CA GLY A 97 -4.59 4.81 -12.46
C GLY A 97 -4.84 5.91 -13.49
N GLN A 98 -6.01 6.55 -13.48
CA GLN A 98 -6.33 7.68 -14.34
C GLN A 98 -5.66 8.97 -13.85
N PRO A 99 -5.55 10.03 -14.68
CA PRO A 99 -5.07 11.34 -14.23
C PRO A 99 -5.91 11.94 -13.10
N ALA A 100 -5.34 12.85 -12.31
CA ALA A 100 -6.03 13.43 -11.16
C ALA A 100 -7.33 14.17 -11.54
N GLU A 101 -7.37 14.74 -12.74
CA GLU A 101 -8.51 15.46 -13.32
C GLU A 101 -9.74 14.55 -13.53
N TYR A 102 -9.52 13.27 -13.86
CA TYR A 102 -10.61 12.29 -13.99
C TYR A 102 -11.38 12.16 -12.67
N TYR A 103 -10.66 12.06 -11.55
CA TYR A 103 -11.28 11.91 -10.24
C TYR A 103 -12.01 13.18 -9.78
N VAL A 104 -11.56 14.37 -10.20
CA VAL A 104 -12.33 15.62 -9.99
C VAL A 104 -13.68 15.54 -10.72
N GLY A 105 -13.68 15.04 -11.95
CA GLY A 105 -14.90 14.77 -12.71
C GLY A 105 -15.84 13.84 -11.96
N VAL A 106 -15.34 12.69 -11.50
CA VAL A 106 -16.11 11.71 -10.71
C VAL A 106 -16.72 12.35 -9.45
N VAL A 107 -15.96 13.16 -8.72
CA VAL A 107 -16.45 13.84 -7.50
C VAL A 107 -17.60 14.79 -7.83
N ARG A 108 -17.51 15.54 -8.94
CA ARG A 108 -18.55 16.46 -9.39
C ARG A 108 -19.79 15.73 -9.89
N GLU A 109 -19.63 14.74 -10.76
CA GLU A 109 -20.72 13.97 -11.38
C GLU A 109 -21.55 13.22 -10.34
N ARG A 110 -20.89 12.60 -9.36
CA ARG A 110 -21.55 11.81 -8.32
C ARG A 110 -21.93 12.63 -7.08
N GLY A 111 -21.61 13.92 -7.04
CA GLY A 111 -21.92 14.78 -5.90
C GLY A 111 -21.25 14.36 -4.59
N LEU A 112 -20.09 13.68 -4.65
CA LEU A 112 -19.45 13.05 -3.48
C LEU A 112 -19.07 14.08 -2.40
N LEU A 113 -18.76 15.31 -2.78
CA LEU A 113 -18.45 16.37 -1.84
C LEU A 113 -19.66 16.69 -0.95
N THR A 114 -20.85 16.81 -1.54
CA THR A 114 -22.09 17.11 -0.82
C THR A 114 -22.53 15.92 0.04
N GLU A 115 -22.40 14.70 -0.49
CA GLU A 115 -22.66 13.46 0.26
C GLU A 115 -21.81 13.38 1.54
N LEU A 116 -20.50 13.67 1.42
CA LEU A 116 -19.54 13.56 2.52
C LEU A 116 -19.55 14.76 3.47
N ALA A 117 -19.97 15.94 3.00
CA ALA A 117 -20.13 17.12 3.85
C ALA A 117 -21.34 16.99 4.81
N GLY A 118 -22.31 16.13 4.48
CA GLY A 118 -23.56 15.98 5.21
C GLY A 118 -24.42 17.25 5.16
N PRO A 119 -25.70 17.19 5.58
CA PRO A 119 -26.48 18.40 5.76
C PRO A 119 -25.87 19.18 6.92
N THR A 120 -25.36 20.38 6.64
CA THR A 120 -25.15 21.41 7.66
C THR A 120 -26.52 21.76 8.24
N THR A 121 -26.99 20.96 9.21
CA THR A 121 -28.02 21.36 10.17
C THR A 121 -27.34 22.09 11.32
#